data_AF-A0A3M2UPB2-F1
#
_entry.id   AF-A0A3M2UPB2-F1
#
_cell.length_a   1.000
_cell.length_b   1.000
_cell.length_c   1.000
_cell.angle_alpha   90.00
_cell.angle_beta   90.00
_cell.angle_gamma   90.00
#
_symmetry.space_group_name_H-M   'P 1'
#
loop_
_entity.id
_entity.type
_entity.pdbx_description
1 polymer ?
#
loop_
_entity_poly.entity_id
_entity_poly.type
_entity_poly.pdbx_seq_one_letter_code
_entity_poly.pdbx_strand_id
1 'polypeptide(L)'
;MKFDQCLFGYDDGHRLLASSLPLGTETSFLTELSDLAPGTIFNQSEGYWTGLPVPGISRYVLMRTWPAPEMSRPGCVWTHALLLEPALFESIEDLSVLQAFAIRPKGLVDKERYREPLTHDVSQLVQSPKSVDIAILKRLLLSLYTGGSPSIEVESPGQLDAPLFAVWSQQWPRLRRNLRFQTAASRAPRSTGSMRFDITVELALTITTPSRDGVKDLPWLESAALDVQEGTAGTLRPFLWRYGRDVRRQRGSFLPLAEIKAIDTEGTHDSGERLIEIVTTSFSTLDDAQHLKQDLVDGNLAPVAQPQLLQLVLSGAGRAVFPMPTCSGISKLIDLWPERRKEMLSLIEITVDAVDPIGQSVFDLLTRGTQESLTWLLTQASSQTRKRIMRENPGLLLADWFLDLESPAVIELLPLIPEKLPGVDALLAKLLMRNDRTLAEVAFEHFPILMAGQIVLAAGGASTHVADVWWQKLRQNPAVLLQPEVLRFVSRMSQLYAMAEILGWLTPSVVAAGPAL
;
A
#
# COMPACT_ATOMS: atom_id res chain seq x y z
N MET A 1 -11.74 -24.49 -24.07
CA MET A 1 -12.09 -23.19 -24.70
C MET A 1 -12.25 -23.39 -26.21
N LYS A 2 -13.08 -22.55 -26.84
CA LYS A 2 -13.34 -22.58 -28.28
C LYS A 2 -12.78 -21.32 -28.92
N PHE A 3 -12.02 -21.45 -30.00
CA PHE A 3 -11.46 -20.33 -30.74
C PHE A 3 -11.99 -20.36 -32.17
N ASP A 4 -12.47 -19.21 -32.64
CA ASP A 4 -12.71 -19.06 -34.07
C ASP A 4 -11.37 -18.87 -34.79
N GLN A 5 -11.30 -19.26 -36.06
CA GLN A 5 -10.08 -19.16 -36.86
C GLN A 5 -10.39 -18.83 -38.30
N CYS A 6 -9.42 -18.27 -39.01
CA CYS A 6 -9.50 -18.11 -40.45
C CYS A 6 -8.14 -18.20 -41.14
N LEU A 7 -8.19 -18.58 -42.41
CA LEU A 7 -7.02 -18.75 -43.26
C LEU A 7 -7.07 -17.77 -44.44
N PHE A 8 -5.99 -17.02 -44.60
CA PHE A 8 -5.73 -16.17 -45.76
C PHE A 8 -4.57 -16.73 -46.59
N GLY A 9 -4.67 -16.53 -47.89
CA GLY A 9 -3.62 -16.90 -48.84
C GLY A 9 -4.06 -16.59 -50.26
N TYR A 10 -3.52 -17.31 -51.23
CA TYR A 10 -3.60 -16.93 -52.64
C TYR A 10 -4.52 -17.86 -53.43
N ASP A 11 -5.51 -17.26 -54.09
CA ASP A 11 -6.43 -17.92 -55.03
C ASP A 11 -6.95 -16.79 -55.95
N ASP A 12 -6.27 -16.56 -57.08
CA ASP A 12 -6.41 -15.36 -57.95
C ASP A 12 -6.18 -14.00 -57.25
N GLY A 13 -5.34 -14.00 -56.22
CA GLY A 13 -5.03 -12.84 -55.38
C GLY A 13 -5.01 -13.22 -53.91
N HIS A 14 -4.46 -12.34 -53.07
CA HIS A 14 -4.48 -12.55 -51.61
C HIS A 14 -5.90 -12.32 -51.10
N ARG A 15 -6.52 -13.35 -50.50
CA ARG A 15 -7.89 -13.32 -50.01
C ARG A 15 -8.13 -14.28 -48.86
N LEU A 16 -9.28 -14.13 -48.21
CA LEU A 16 -9.83 -15.11 -47.27
C LEU A 16 -10.17 -16.42 -48.00
N LEU A 17 -9.62 -17.54 -47.54
CA LEU A 17 -9.84 -18.87 -48.12
C LEU A 17 -10.84 -19.70 -47.31
N ALA A 18 -10.79 -19.58 -45.99
CA ALA A 18 -11.64 -20.32 -45.06
C ALA A 18 -11.78 -19.53 -43.75
N SER A 19 -12.94 -19.62 -43.11
CA SER A 19 -13.21 -18.98 -41.82
C SER A 19 -14.26 -19.77 -41.07
N SER A 20 -14.08 -19.94 -39.76
CA SER A 20 -15.08 -20.52 -38.87
C SER A 20 -16.12 -19.50 -38.38
N LEU A 21 -15.83 -18.21 -38.59
CA LEU A 21 -16.70 -17.10 -38.22
C LEU A 21 -16.95 -16.21 -39.44
N PRO A 22 -18.19 -15.78 -39.72
CA PRO A 22 -18.45 -14.78 -40.75
C PRO A 22 -17.83 -13.44 -40.36
N LEU A 23 -16.85 -12.96 -41.15
CA LEU A 23 -16.11 -11.73 -40.85
C LEU A 23 -16.84 -10.45 -41.30
N GLY A 24 -17.87 -10.57 -42.14
CA GLY A 24 -18.70 -9.44 -42.58
C GLY A 24 -17.88 -8.33 -43.25
N THR A 25 -18.11 -7.09 -42.83
CA THR A 25 -17.40 -5.90 -43.36
C THR A 25 -15.91 -5.88 -43.00
N GLU A 26 -15.50 -6.64 -41.99
CA GLU A 26 -14.09 -6.71 -41.57
C GLU A 26 -13.23 -7.58 -42.50
N THR A 27 -13.83 -8.34 -43.43
CA THR A 27 -13.07 -9.20 -44.36
C THR A 27 -12.03 -8.42 -45.14
N SER A 28 -12.37 -7.25 -45.69
CA SER A 28 -11.43 -6.45 -46.48
C SER A 28 -10.25 -5.95 -45.65
N PHE A 29 -10.54 -5.43 -44.45
CA PHE A 29 -9.53 -4.96 -43.51
C PHE A 29 -8.58 -6.09 -43.09
N LEU A 30 -9.12 -7.25 -42.70
CA LEU A 30 -8.33 -8.40 -42.31
C LEU A 30 -7.54 -9.01 -43.48
N THR A 31 -8.07 -8.95 -44.70
CA THR A 31 -7.35 -9.40 -45.90
C THR A 31 -6.11 -8.54 -46.14
N GLU A 32 -6.25 -7.21 -46.10
CA GLU A 32 -5.10 -6.29 -46.23
C GLU A 32 -4.06 -6.53 -45.13
N LEU A 33 -4.51 -6.65 -43.88
CA LEU A 33 -3.62 -6.84 -42.74
C LEU A 33 -2.89 -8.19 -42.74
N SER A 34 -3.52 -9.21 -43.31
CA SER A 34 -2.99 -10.57 -43.38
C SER A 34 -2.01 -10.79 -44.55
N ASP A 35 -1.87 -9.83 -45.47
CA ASP A 35 -0.92 -9.94 -46.57
C ASP A 35 0.52 -9.69 -46.10
N LEU A 36 1.49 -9.81 -47.00
CA LEU A 36 2.89 -9.53 -46.70
C LEU A 36 3.08 -8.06 -46.29
N ALA A 37 3.40 -7.84 -45.01
CA ALA A 37 3.76 -6.51 -44.54
C ALA A 37 4.93 -5.93 -45.38
N PRO A 38 4.85 -4.67 -45.85
CA PRO A 38 5.85 -4.10 -46.73
C PRO A 38 7.26 -4.10 -46.14
N GLY A 39 8.25 -4.50 -46.95
CA GLY A 39 9.66 -4.51 -46.56
C GLY A 39 10.04 -5.57 -45.53
N THR A 40 9.15 -6.54 -45.27
CA THR A 40 9.42 -7.65 -44.35
C THR A 40 10.59 -8.49 -44.83
N ILE A 41 11.47 -8.81 -43.90
CA ILE A 41 12.59 -9.74 -44.09
C ILE A 41 12.37 -10.93 -43.17
N PHE A 42 12.21 -12.12 -43.75
CA PHE A 42 12.00 -13.35 -42.97
C PHE A 42 13.34 -13.96 -42.50
N ASN A 43 14.34 -14.04 -43.38
CA ASN A 43 15.66 -14.63 -43.13
C ASN A 43 15.62 -15.90 -42.24
N GLN A 44 16.01 -15.82 -40.96
CA GLN A 44 16.03 -16.95 -40.02
C GLN A 44 14.68 -17.21 -39.31
N SER A 45 13.70 -16.31 -39.42
CA SER A 45 12.37 -16.51 -38.85
C SER A 45 11.47 -17.30 -39.78
N GLU A 46 10.69 -18.20 -39.20
CA GLU A 46 9.62 -18.92 -39.92
C GLU A 46 8.46 -17.99 -40.31
N GLY A 47 8.37 -16.78 -39.74
CA GLY A 47 7.23 -15.89 -39.95
C GLY A 47 7.23 -14.66 -39.04
N TYR A 48 6.11 -13.96 -38.98
CA TYR A 48 5.90 -12.89 -38.00
C TYR A 48 4.48 -12.91 -37.44
N TRP A 49 4.29 -12.28 -36.29
CA TRP A 49 2.99 -12.16 -35.64
C TRP A 49 2.39 -10.78 -35.82
N THR A 50 1.07 -10.72 -35.94
CA THR A 50 0.29 -9.48 -35.87
C THR A 50 -0.83 -9.67 -34.87
N GLY A 51 -1.00 -8.75 -33.93
CA GLY A 51 -2.01 -8.81 -32.87
C GLY A 51 -2.75 -7.49 -32.73
N LEU A 52 -4.08 -7.53 -32.66
CA LEU A 52 -4.92 -6.34 -32.52
C LEU A 52 -6.37 -6.68 -32.11
N PRO A 53 -7.09 -5.80 -31.41
CA PRO A 53 -8.53 -5.89 -31.27
C PRO A 53 -9.25 -5.48 -32.56
N VAL A 54 -10.33 -6.19 -32.90
CA VAL A 54 -11.22 -5.91 -34.04
C VAL A 54 -12.66 -5.82 -33.52
N PRO A 55 -13.12 -4.62 -33.12
CA PRO A 55 -14.42 -4.42 -32.48
C PRO A 55 -15.61 -4.85 -33.35
N GLY A 56 -15.50 -4.70 -34.68
CA GLY A 56 -16.58 -5.05 -35.62
C GLY A 56 -17.03 -6.52 -35.55
N ILE A 57 -16.13 -7.43 -35.15
CA ILE A 57 -16.44 -8.85 -34.92
C ILE A 57 -16.35 -9.25 -33.44
N SER A 58 -16.13 -8.29 -32.53
CA SER A 58 -15.95 -8.56 -31.08
C SER A 58 -14.90 -9.63 -30.79
N ARG A 59 -13.76 -9.56 -31.48
CA ARG A 59 -12.62 -10.48 -31.31
C ARG A 59 -11.31 -9.71 -31.18
N TYR A 60 -10.35 -10.31 -30.50
CA TYR A 60 -8.94 -10.01 -30.69
C TYR A 60 -8.37 -10.94 -31.75
N VAL A 61 -7.74 -10.39 -32.76
CA VAL A 61 -7.18 -11.15 -33.87
C VAL A 61 -5.69 -11.32 -33.66
N LEU A 62 -5.24 -12.57 -33.56
CA LEU A 62 -3.83 -12.95 -33.50
C LEU A 62 -3.47 -13.71 -34.78
N MET A 63 -2.71 -13.07 -35.66
CA MET A 63 -2.27 -13.63 -36.92
C MET A 63 -0.84 -14.13 -36.83
N ARG A 64 -0.57 -15.28 -37.44
CA ARG A 64 0.78 -15.72 -37.80
C ARG A 64 0.88 -15.77 -39.32
N THR A 65 1.88 -15.06 -39.86
CA THR A 65 2.15 -14.99 -41.30
C THR A 65 3.47 -15.69 -41.60
N TRP A 66 3.46 -16.61 -42.57
CA TRP A 66 4.64 -17.36 -43.04
C TRP A 66 4.88 -17.10 -44.53
N PRO A 67 6.14 -17.12 -45.00
CA PRO A 67 6.42 -17.13 -46.43
C PRO A 67 5.89 -18.41 -47.07
N ALA A 68 5.39 -18.31 -48.30
CA ALA A 68 4.89 -19.43 -49.11
C ALA A 68 5.75 -19.63 -50.37
N PRO A 69 7.03 -20.07 -50.23
CA PRO A 69 7.94 -20.27 -51.36
C PRO A 69 7.47 -21.37 -52.33
N GLU A 70 6.55 -22.23 -51.91
CA GLU A 70 5.90 -23.22 -52.76
C GLU A 70 4.98 -22.62 -53.84
N MET A 71 4.62 -21.33 -53.73
CA MET A 71 3.80 -20.64 -54.71
C MET A 71 4.66 -20.00 -55.80
N SER A 72 4.17 -20.00 -57.05
CA SER A 72 4.92 -19.52 -58.22
C SER A 72 5.25 -18.03 -58.20
N ARG A 73 4.54 -17.22 -57.40
CA ARG A 73 4.72 -15.77 -57.34
C ARG A 73 5.56 -15.37 -56.12
N PRO A 74 6.65 -14.60 -56.31
CA PRO A 74 7.42 -14.04 -55.20
C PRO A 74 6.56 -13.16 -54.29
N GLY A 75 6.81 -13.23 -52.98
CA GLY A 75 6.11 -12.43 -51.97
C GLY A 75 4.80 -13.05 -51.47
N CYS A 76 4.41 -14.23 -51.96
CA CYS A 76 3.26 -14.95 -51.42
C CYS A 76 3.46 -15.38 -49.96
N VAL A 77 2.38 -15.31 -49.20
CA VAL A 77 2.33 -15.68 -47.78
C VAL A 77 1.11 -16.53 -47.47
N TRP A 78 1.24 -17.33 -46.42
CA TRP A 78 0.12 -17.92 -45.70
C TRP A 78 -0.10 -17.14 -44.42
N THR A 79 -1.35 -16.83 -44.08
CA THR A 79 -1.68 -16.21 -42.79
C THR A 79 -2.80 -16.97 -42.11
N HIS A 80 -2.53 -17.50 -40.92
CA HIS A 80 -3.52 -18.10 -40.06
C HIS A 80 -3.86 -17.12 -38.93
N ALA A 81 -5.14 -16.80 -38.78
CA ALA A 81 -5.61 -15.89 -37.75
C ALA A 81 -6.46 -16.64 -36.73
N LEU A 82 -6.07 -16.54 -35.46
CA LEU A 82 -6.86 -16.95 -34.31
C LEU A 82 -7.75 -15.76 -33.90
N LEU A 83 -9.05 -16.00 -33.79
CA LEU A 83 -10.05 -15.01 -33.43
C LEU A 83 -10.48 -15.26 -31.98
N LEU A 84 -9.86 -14.53 -31.07
CA LEU A 84 -9.95 -14.74 -29.63
C LEU A 84 -11.08 -13.91 -29.03
N GLU A 85 -11.92 -14.54 -28.19
CA GLU A 85 -12.90 -13.80 -27.40
C GLU A 85 -12.20 -13.01 -26.28
N PRO A 86 -12.63 -11.77 -25.96
CA PRO A 86 -12.01 -10.99 -24.91
C PRO A 86 -11.92 -11.73 -23.57
N ALA A 87 -12.97 -12.49 -23.19
CA ALA A 87 -13.03 -13.25 -21.95
C ALA A 87 -11.82 -14.18 -21.74
N LEU A 88 -11.22 -14.69 -22.82
CA LEU A 88 -10.02 -15.53 -22.80
C LEU A 88 -8.83 -14.88 -22.09
N PHE A 89 -8.69 -13.56 -22.23
CA PHE A 89 -7.65 -12.77 -21.57
C PHE A 89 -7.88 -12.57 -20.07
N GLU A 90 -8.90 -13.15 -19.47
CA GLU A 90 -8.98 -13.30 -17.99
C GLU A 90 -8.54 -14.69 -17.54
N SER A 91 -8.65 -15.69 -18.41
CA SER A 91 -8.51 -17.09 -18.05
C SER A 91 -7.13 -17.70 -18.37
N ILE A 92 -6.37 -17.10 -19.28
CA ILE A 92 -5.03 -17.60 -19.67
C ILE A 92 -3.95 -16.79 -18.98
N GLU A 93 -3.19 -17.38 -18.07
CA GLU A 93 -2.07 -16.71 -17.41
C GLU A 93 -0.92 -16.43 -18.37
N ASP A 94 -0.53 -17.44 -19.16
CA ASP A 94 0.53 -17.31 -20.16
C ASP A 94 0.00 -17.38 -21.59
N LEU A 95 0.01 -16.24 -22.29
CA LEU A 95 -0.42 -16.13 -23.68
C LEU A 95 0.55 -16.76 -24.67
N SER A 96 1.77 -17.13 -24.26
CA SER A 96 2.73 -17.81 -25.12
C SER A 96 2.15 -19.12 -25.69
N VAL A 97 1.26 -19.77 -24.93
CA VAL A 97 0.55 -21.02 -25.30
C VAL A 97 -0.23 -20.88 -26.61
N LEU A 98 -0.68 -19.67 -26.95
CA LEU A 98 -1.44 -19.40 -28.16
C LEU A 98 -0.64 -19.67 -29.44
N GLN A 99 0.69 -19.60 -29.35
CA GLN A 99 1.58 -19.87 -30.48
C GLN A 99 1.42 -21.30 -31.00
N ALA A 100 1.09 -22.26 -30.14
CA ALA A 100 0.91 -23.66 -30.51
C ALA A 100 -0.31 -23.91 -31.43
N PHE A 101 -1.26 -22.98 -31.47
CA PHE A 101 -2.45 -23.08 -32.32
C PHE A 101 -2.26 -22.46 -33.72
N ALA A 102 -1.13 -21.79 -33.96
CA ALA A 102 -0.82 -21.28 -35.29
C ALA A 102 -0.30 -22.39 -36.19
N ILE A 103 -1.10 -22.80 -37.18
CA ILE A 103 -0.79 -23.92 -38.05
C ILE A 103 -0.63 -23.43 -39.49
N ARG A 104 0.60 -23.50 -40.01
CA ARG A 104 0.90 -23.23 -41.41
C ARG A 104 0.30 -24.33 -42.29
N PRO A 105 -0.48 -24.00 -43.33
CA PRO A 105 -0.92 -24.98 -44.32
C PRO A 105 0.29 -25.69 -44.97
N LYS A 106 0.10 -26.97 -45.31
CA LYS A 106 1.08 -27.79 -46.04
C LYS A 106 0.37 -28.55 -47.16
N GLY A 107 1.00 -28.65 -48.33
CA GLY A 107 0.45 -29.42 -49.46
C GLY A 107 -0.88 -28.87 -49.96
N LEU A 108 -1.82 -29.77 -50.31
CA LEU A 108 -3.21 -29.40 -50.63
C LEU A 108 -3.89 -28.84 -49.39
N VAL A 109 -4.29 -27.57 -49.46
CA VAL A 109 -4.90 -26.86 -48.32
C VAL A 109 -6.23 -27.50 -47.95
N ASP A 110 -6.29 -28.07 -46.75
CA ASP A 110 -7.53 -28.50 -46.11
C ASP A 110 -8.32 -27.29 -45.62
N LYS A 111 -9.17 -26.73 -46.48
CA LYS A 111 -10.01 -25.56 -46.16
C LYS A 111 -11.05 -25.89 -45.08
N GLU A 112 -11.50 -27.13 -44.95
CA GLU A 112 -12.53 -27.52 -43.97
C GLU A 112 -12.02 -27.38 -42.53
N ARG A 113 -10.75 -27.75 -42.29
CA ARG A 113 -10.09 -27.55 -40.99
C ARG A 113 -10.26 -26.12 -40.45
N TYR A 114 -10.14 -25.12 -41.32
CA TYR A 114 -10.20 -23.70 -40.94
C TYR A 114 -11.62 -23.12 -40.98
N ARG A 115 -12.61 -23.90 -41.44
CA ARG A 115 -14.05 -23.57 -41.34
C ARG A 115 -14.66 -24.03 -40.01
N GLU A 116 -13.97 -24.90 -39.29
CA GLU A 116 -14.39 -25.34 -37.96
C GLU A 116 -13.65 -24.57 -36.87
N PRO A 117 -14.31 -24.18 -35.77
CA PRO A 117 -13.61 -23.59 -34.63
C PRO A 117 -12.70 -24.60 -33.92
N LEU A 118 -11.55 -24.15 -33.42
CA LEU A 118 -10.66 -24.98 -32.61
C LEU A 118 -11.26 -25.20 -31.22
N THR A 119 -11.35 -26.45 -30.77
CA THR A 119 -11.78 -26.80 -29.42
C THR A 119 -10.63 -27.46 -28.67
N HIS A 120 -10.04 -26.73 -27.72
CA HIS A 120 -8.91 -27.21 -26.93
C HIS A 120 -9.04 -26.82 -25.46
N ASP A 121 -8.55 -27.67 -24.57
CA ASP A 121 -8.36 -27.31 -23.17
C ASP A 121 -7.03 -26.55 -23.03
N VAL A 122 -7.12 -25.23 -23.03
CA VAL A 122 -5.97 -24.33 -22.95
C VAL A 122 -5.35 -24.35 -21.56
N SER A 123 -6.11 -24.74 -20.54
CA SER A 123 -5.63 -24.83 -19.15
C SER A 123 -4.59 -25.94 -18.95
N GLN A 124 -4.54 -26.91 -19.86
CA GLN A 124 -3.58 -28.02 -19.83
C GLN A 124 -2.31 -27.74 -20.65
N LEU A 125 -2.26 -26.61 -21.36
CA LEU A 125 -1.10 -26.23 -22.16
C LEU A 125 -0.08 -25.53 -21.29
N VAL A 126 0.89 -26.29 -20.79
CA VAL A 126 2.11 -25.75 -20.20
C VAL A 126 3.14 -25.62 -21.31
N GLN A 127 3.51 -24.40 -21.70
CA GLN A 127 4.73 -24.21 -22.47
C GLN A 127 5.93 -24.28 -21.54
N SER A 128 6.96 -25.02 -21.95
CA SER A 128 8.26 -24.92 -21.28
C SER A 128 8.76 -23.48 -21.40
N PRO A 129 9.29 -22.89 -20.32
CA PRO A 129 9.79 -21.53 -20.37
C PRO A 129 10.89 -21.44 -21.41
N LYS A 130 10.64 -20.71 -22.50
CA LYS A 130 11.69 -20.35 -23.45
C LYS A 130 12.55 -19.29 -22.79
N SER A 131 13.87 -19.43 -22.91
CA SER A 131 14.80 -18.38 -22.51
C SER A 131 14.43 -17.08 -23.24
N VAL A 132 14.21 -16.01 -22.46
CA VAL A 132 13.87 -14.68 -22.97
C VAL A 132 15.15 -13.85 -23.05
N ASP A 133 15.41 -13.23 -24.20
CA ASP A 133 16.49 -12.25 -24.34
C ASP A 133 16.19 -11.02 -23.47
N ILE A 134 16.97 -10.86 -22.41
CA ILE A 134 16.80 -9.79 -21.41
C ILE A 134 17.00 -8.41 -22.04
N ALA A 135 17.92 -8.28 -23.00
CA ALA A 135 18.19 -6.98 -23.62
C ALA A 135 16.99 -6.53 -24.47
N ILE A 136 16.43 -7.45 -25.27
CA ILE A 136 15.22 -7.19 -26.06
C ILE A 136 14.00 -6.96 -25.15
N LEU A 137 13.87 -7.74 -24.08
CA LEU A 137 12.83 -7.57 -23.07
C LEU A 137 12.84 -6.17 -22.44
N LYS A 138 14.01 -5.70 -21.98
CA LYS A 138 14.13 -4.36 -21.38
C LYS A 138 13.82 -3.25 -22.39
N ARG A 139 14.27 -3.39 -23.64
CA ARG A 139 13.91 -2.45 -24.73
C ARG A 139 12.41 -2.41 -24.98
N LEU A 140 11.75 -3.57 -25.00
CA LEU A 140 10.31 -3.69 -25.17
C LEU A 140 9.55 -3.00 -24.03
N LEU A 141 9.93 -3.26 -22.78
CA LEU A 141 9.31 -2.63 -21.61
C LEU A 141 9.48 -1.10 -21.62
N LEU A 142 10.66 -0.61 -21.97
CA LEU A 142 10.92 0.83 -22.10
C LEU A 142 10.05 1.45 -23.20
N SER A 143 10.04 0.88 -24.40
CA SER A 143 9.21 1.35 -25.51
C SER A 143 7.73 1.43 -25.13
N LEU A 144 7.22 0.40 -24.46
CA LEU A 144 5.83 0.33 -24.04
C LEU A 144 5.46 1.35 -22.96
N TYR A 145 6.33 1.62 -21.99
CA TYR A 145 5.90 2.31 -20.77
C TYR A 145 6.54 3.68 -20.54
N THR A 146 7.63 4.03 -21.23
CA THR A 146 8.32 5.34 -21.05
C THR A 146 8.09 6.34 -22.19
N GLY A 147 7.20 6.05 -23.14
CA GLY A 147 6.82 7.00 -24.21
C GLY A 147 7.84 7.11 -25.35
N GLY A 148 8.55 6.02 -25.66
CA GLY A 148 9.53 5.94 -26.75
C GLY A 148 8.91 5.64 -28.12
N SER A 149 9.79 5.42 -29.12
CA SER A 149 9.39 4.89 -30.42
C SER A 149 8.73 3.51 -30.24
N PRO A 150 7.63 3.20 -30.95
CA PRO A 150 7.02 1.87 -30.94
C PRO A 150 7.92 0.82 -31.62
N SER A 151 8.96 1.26 -32.35
CA SER A 151 9.85 0.36 -33.07
C SER A 151 10.96 -0.18 -32.19
N ILE A 152 11.06 -1.49 -32.11
CA ILE A 152 12.11 -2.22 -31.39
C ILE A 152 13.15 -2.69 -32.38
N GLU A 153 14.40 -2.30 -32.16
CA GLU A 153 15.55 -2.79 -32.92
C GLU A 153 15.92 -4.21 -32.49
N VAL A 154 15.98 -5.11 -33.47
CA VAL A 154 16.42 -6.51 -33.33
C VAL A 154 17.54 -6.82 -34.32
N GLU A 155 18.39 -7.78 -33.99
CA GLU A 155 19.49 -8.24 -34.85
C GLU A 155 19.01 -9.23 -35.91
N SER A 156 18.02 -10.06 -35.56
CA SER A 156 17.43 -11.04 -36.48
C SER A 156 15.90 -11.10 -36.36
N PRO A 157 15.19 -11.37 -37.47
CA PRO A 157 13.74 -11.57 -37.43
C PRO A 157 13.34 -12.66 -36.43
N GLY A 158 12.25 -12.44 -35.69
CA GLY A 158 11.72 -13.39 -34.70
C GLY A 158 12.29 -13.25 -33.28
N GLN A 159 13.38 -12.49 -33.07
CA GLN A 159 13.95 -12.27 -31.72
C GLN A 159 12.96 -11.66 -30.71
N LEU A 160 12.03 -10.82 -31.19
CA LEU A 160 11.02 -10.18 -30.34
C LEU A 160 9.87 -11.12 -29.94
N ASP A 161 9.65 -12.23 -30.66
CA ASP A 161 8.44 -13.04 -30.49
C ASP A 161 8.30 -13.56 -29.04
N ALA A 162 9.35 -14.18 -28.48
CA ALA A 162 9.29 -14.69 -27.10
C ALA A 162 9.16 -13.58 -26.02
N PRO A 163 10.00 -12.51 -26.02
CA PRO A 163 9.81 -11.38 -25.11
C PRO A 163 8.42 -10.74 -25.21
N LEU A 164 7.89 -10.59 -26.42
CA LEU A 164 6.58 -9.98 -26.67
C LEU A 164 5.46 -10.76 -26.00
N PHE A 165 5.37 -12.07 -26.23
CA PHE A 165 4.33 -12.89 -25.62
C PHE A 165 4.45 -12.90 -24.10
N ALA A 166 5.67 -12.92 -23.56
CA ALA A 166 5.90 -12.92 -22.12
C ALA A 166 5.49 -11.57 -21.45
N VAL A 167 5.81 -10.43 -22.07
CA VAL A 167 5.32 -9.12 -21.61
C VAL A 167 3.81 -8.98 -21.78
N TRP A 168 3.25 -9.55 -22.86
CA TRP A 168 1.81 -9.56 -23.09
C TRP A 168 1.06 -10.37 -22.02
N SER A 169 1.66 -11.47 -21.54
CA SER A 169 1.16 -12.26 -20.39
C SER A 169 1.21 -11.47 -19.08
N GLN A 170 2.23 -10.63 -18.87
CA GLN A 170 2.36 -9.80 -17.66
C GLN A 170 1.28 -8.72 -17.55
N GLN A 171 0.84 -8.16 -18.67
CA GLN A 171 -0.22 -7.14 -18.70
C GLN A 171 -1.52 -7.70 -18.11
N TRP A 172 -2.28 -6.86 -17.39
CA TRP A 172 -3.58 -7.27 -16.86
C TRP A 172 -4.64 -7.38 -17.97
N PRO A 173 -5.73 -8.14 -17.76
CA PRO A 173 -6.68 -8.51 -18.82
C PRO A 173 -7.16 -7.35 -19.70
N ARG A 174 -7.52 -6.23 -19.08
CA ARG A 174 -8.03 -5.05 -19.82
C ARG A 174 -6.95 -4.37 -20.66
N LEU A 175 -5.69 -4.35 -20.20
CA LEU A 175 -4.58 -3.77 -20.95
C LEU A 175 -4.18 -4.67 -22.13
N ARG A 176 -4.02 -5.98 -21.89
CA ARG A 176 -3.56 -6.94 -22.90
C ARG A 176 -4.56 -7.15 -24.04
N ARG A 177 -5.86 -6.99 -23.79
CA ARG A 177 -6.91 -6.99 -24.84
C ARG A 177 -6.79 -5.85 -25.85
N ASN A 178 -6.06 -4.78 -25.51
CA ASN A 178 -5.94 -3.59 -26.36
C ASN A 178 -4.56 -3.44 -26.99
N LEU A 179 -3.59 -4.30 -26.64
CA LEU A 179 -2.24 -4.26 -27.19
C LEU A 179 -2.29 -4.48 -28.71
N ARG A 180 -1.59 -3.65 -29.46
CA ARG A 180 -1.45 -3.78 -30.93
C ARG A 180 0.01 -3.98 -31.27
N PHE A 181 0.35 -5.07 -31.92
CA PHE A 181 1.74 -5.34 -32.29
C PHE A 181 1.87 -5.96 -33.67
N GLN A 182 3.05 -5.79 -34.25
CA GLN A 182 3.46 -6.54 -35.43
C GLN A 182 4.96 -6.81 -35.40
N THR A 183 5.35 -8.09 -35.41
CA THR A 183 6.77 -8.51 -35.32
C THR A 183 7.46 -8.65 -36.68
N ALA A 184 6.82 -8.18 -37.76
CA ALA A 184 7.42 -8.13 -39.09
C ALA A 184 8.63 -7.19 -39.07
N ALA A 185 9.82 -7.76 -39.27
CA ALA A 185 11.09 -7.05 -39.22
C ALA A 185 11.39 -6.39 -40.58
N SER A 186 11.66 -5.08 -40.58
CA SER A 186 12.00 -4.29 -41.78
C SER A 186 13.27 -3.46 -41.56
N ARG A 187 13.92 -3.01 -42.64
CA ARG A 187 15.13 -2.15 -42.59
C ARG A 187 14.85 -0.66 -42.51
N ALA A 188 13.59 -0.27 -42.59
CA ALA A 188 13.17 1.13 -42.53
C ALA A 188 11.94 1.26 -41.63
N PRO A 189 11.75 2.44 -41.00
CA PRO A 189 10.54 2.76 -40.28
C PRO A 189 9.33 2.61 -41.19
N ARG A 190 8.33 1.87 -40.73
CA ARG A 190 7.13 1.62 -41.52
C ARG A 190 6.11 2.72 -41.25
N SER A 191 5.67 3.38 -42.31
CA SER A 191 4.36 4.03 -42.30
C SER A 191 3.33 2.91 -42.35
N THR A 192 2.80 2.57 -41.18
CA THR A 192 1.80 1.51 -41.00
C THR A 192 0.42 1.97 -41.48
N GLY A 193 0.31 2.45 -42.74
CA GLY A 193 -0.96 2.90 -43.32
C GLY A 193 -1.81 3.77 -42.36
N SER A 194 -3.09 3.42 -42.20
CA SER A 194 -4.01 4.04 -41.24
C SER A 194 -3.90 3.45 -39.82
N MET A 195 -3.17 2.35 -39.63
CA MET A 195 -3.20 1.52 -38.43
C MET A 195 -1.99 1.78 -37.53
N ARG A 196 -2.21 2.32 -36.33
CA ARG A 196 -1.13 2.51 -35.35
C ARG A 196 -0.94 1.25 -34.51
N PHE A 197 0.27 0.68 -34.58
CA PHE A 197 0.74 -0.36 -33.67
C PHE A 197 1.48 0.24 -32.49
N ASP A 198 1.35 -0.38 -31.33
CA ASP A 198 2.12 -0.05 -30.14
C ASP A 198 3.54 -0.57 -30.22
N ILE A 199 3.74 -1.67 -30.95
CA ILE A 199 5.03 -2.34 -31.12
C ILE A 199 5.23 -2.72 -32.59
N THR A 200 6.34 -2.29 -33.15
CA THR A 200 6.86 -2.71 -34.46
C THR A 200 8.31 -3.16 -34.34
N VAL A 201 8.86 -3.78 -35.39
CA VAL A 201 10.22 -4.32 -35.39
C VAL A 201 11.03 -3.73 -36.54
N GLU A 202 12.24 -3.29 -36.22
CA GLU A 202 13.24 -2.86 -37.19
C GLU A 202 14.52 -3.69 -37.06
N LEU A 203 15.14 -4.01 -38.18
CA LEU A 203 16.44 -4.69 -38.21
C LEU A 203 17.55 -3.68 -38.02
N ALA A 204 18.41 -3.94 -37.04
CA ALA A 204 19.60 -3.14 -36.79
C ALA A 204 20.49 -3.12 -38.05
N LEU A 205 20.81 -1.90 -38.52
CA LEU A 205 21.69 -1.70 -39.70
C LEU A 205 23.18 -1.89 -39.35
N THR A 206 23.53 -1.74 -38.07
CA THR A 206 24.86 -1.91 -37.52
C THR A 206 24.72 -2.68 -36.21
N ILE A 207 25.63 -3.59 -35.89
CA ILE A 207 25.71 -4.21 -34.55
C ILE A 207 26.20 -3.13 -33.59
N THR A 208 25.33 -2.21 -33.21
CA THR A 208 25.57 -1.33 -32.09
C THR A 208 25.35 -2.14 -30.84
N THR A 209 26.44 -2.59 -30.21
CA THR A 209 26.41 -2.95 -28.80
C THR A 209 25.70 -1.81 -28.09
N PRO A 210 24.57 -2.04 -27.39
CA PRO A 210 23.94 -0.99 -26.64
C PRO A 210 25.01 -0.44 -25.70
N SER A 211 25.27 0.87 -25.79
CA SER A 211 26.05 1.54 -24.76
C SER A 211 25.38 1.21 -23.43
N ARG A 212 26.12 0.57 -22.53
CA ARG A 212 25.67 0.29 -21.16
C ARG A 212 25.29 1.57 -20.40
N ASP A 213 25.57 2.73 -20.96
CA ASP A 213 25.52 4.05 -20.32
C ASP A 213 24.13 4.74 -20.32
N GLY A 214 23.07 4.11 -20.81
CA GLY A 214 21.74 4.74 -20.92
C GLY A 214 20.64 4.17 -19.99
N VAL A 215 20.69 2.87 -19.69
CA VAL A 215 19.71 2.24 -18.80
C VAL A 215 20.26 2.35 -17.38
N LYS A 216 20.11 3.54 -16.80
CA LYS A 216 20.24 3.71 -15.34
C LYS A 216 19.39 2.65 -14.64
N ASP A 217 19.83 2.18 -13.49
CA ASP A 217 19.09 1.26 -12.61
C ASP A 217 17.68 1.82 -12.36
N LEU A 218 16.71 1.39 -13.17
CA LEU A 218 15.29 1.72 -13.01
C LEU A 218 14.68 0.55 -12.25
N PRO A 219 14.37 0.68 -10.94
CA PRO A 219 13.93 -0.46 -10.13
C PRO A 219 12.69 -1.15 -10.70
N TRP A 220 11.76 -0.37 -11.27
CA TRP A 220 10.56 -0.90 -11.92
C TRP A 220 10.89 -1.80 -13.13
N LEU A 221 11.93 -1.46 -13.90
CA LEU A 221 12.31 -2.17 -15.12
C LEU A 221 12.94 -3.52 -14.76
N GLU A 222 13.78 -3.55 -13.73
CA GLU A 222 14.35 -4.79 -13.20
C GLU A 222 13.26 -5.69 -12.61
N SER A 223 12.36 -5.14 -11.81
CA SER A 223 11.23 -5.89 -11.25
C SER A 223 10.31 -6.46 -12.34
N ALA A 224 9.99 -5.67 -13.36
CA ALA A 224 9.18 -6.12 -14.49
C ALA A 224 9.88 -7.18 -15.35
N ALA A 225 11.18 -7.04 -15.58
CA ALA A 225 11.97 -8.02 -16.32
C ALA A 225 12.09 -9.34 -15.53
N LEU A 226 12.34 -9.27 -14.22
CA LEU A 226 12.43 -10.43 -13.35
C LEU A 226 11.12 -11.24 -13.34
N ASP A 227 9.97 -10.58 -13.16
CA ASP A 227 8.66 -11.24 -13.20
C ASP A 227 8.38 -11.95 -14.54
N VAL A 228 8.84 -11.36 -15.65
CA VAL A 228 8.73 -12.00 -16.98
C VAL A 228 9.60 -13.26 -17.04
N GLN A 229 10.82 -13.22 -16.50
CA GLN A 229 11.72 -14.37 -16.46
C GLN A 229 11.20 -15.49 -15.54
N GLU A 230 10.57 -15.13 -14.43
CA GLU A 230 9.95 -16.07 -13.48
C GLU A 230 8.63 -16.67 -14.02
N GLY A 231 8.07 -16.12 -15.09
CA GLY A 231 6.87 -16.66 -15.70
C GLY A 231 5.70 -16.64 -14.71
N THR A 232 4.99 -17.75 -14.54
CA THR A 232 3.84 -17.86 -13.62
C THR A 232 4.23 -17.83 -12.14
N ALA A 233 5.52 -17.95 -11.80
CA ALA A 233 6.01 -17.83 -10.43
C ALA A 233 6.24 -16.37 -10.00
N GLY A 234 6.22 -15.42 -10.94
CA GLY A 234 6.45 -14.01 -10.66
C GLY A 234 5.36 -13.36 -9.80
N THR A 235 5.76 -12.40 -8.98
CA THR A 235 4.86 -11.73 -8.02
C THR A 235 4.25 -10.42 -8.53
N LEU A 236 4.81 -9.82 -9.58
CA LEU A 236 4.34 -8.55 -10.13
C LEU A 236 3.09 -8.75 -10.99
N ARG A 237 3.04 -9.80 -11.82
CA ARG A 237 1.87 -10.10 -12.65
C ARG A 237 0.56 -10.23 -11.85
N PRO A 238 0.45 -11.08 -10.80
CA PRO A 238 -0.77 -11.17 -10.02
C PRO A 238 -1.12 -9.84 -9.33
N PHE A 239 -0.12 -9.07 -8.91
CA PHE A 239 -0.31 -7.72 -8.37
C PHE A 239 -0.94 -6.77 -9.42
N LEU A 240 -0.36 -6.71 -10.62
CA LEU A 240 -0.87 -5.90 -11.74
C LEU A 240 -2.29 -6.30 -12.13
N TRP A 241 -2.61 -7.60 -12.07
CA TRP A 241 -3.95 -8.10 -12.39
C TRP A 241 -4.98 -7.71 -11.34
N ARG A 242 -4.62 -7.78 -10.06
CA ARG A 242 -5.50 -7.37 -8.95
C ARG A 242 -5.82 -5.88 -9.01
N TYR A 243 -4.81 -5.04 -9.22
CA TYR A 243 -4.94 -3.58 -9.10
C TYR A 243 -5.10 -2.84 -10.43
N GLY A 244 -4.84 -3.48 -11.58
CA GLY A 244 -5.05 -2.90 -12.91
C GLY A 244 -6.50 -2.89 -13.38
N ARG A 245 -7.41 -3.56 -12.67
CA ARG A 245 -8.81 -3.73 -13.09
C ARG A 245 -9.63 -2.43 -13.08
N ASP A 246 -9.37 -1.57 -12.10
CA ASP A 246 -10.13 -0.35 -11.79
C ASP A 246 -9.29 0.92 -11.94
N VAL A 247 -8.12 0.84 -12.58
CA VAL A 247 -7.39 2.04 -13.00
C VAL A 247 -8.12 2.74 -14.15
N ARG A 248 -7.95 4.05 -14.31
CA ARG A 248 -8.48 4.79 -15.48
C ARG A 248 -7.50 4.79 -16.64
N ARG A 249 -6.22 5.06 -16.37
CA ARG A 249 -5.17 5.19 -17.39
C ARG A 249 -4.53 3.84 -17.71
N GLN A 250 -5.06 3.08 -18.68
CA GLN A 250 -4.58 1.73 -19.01
C GLN A 250 -3.04 1.58 -19.01
N ARG A 251 -2.36 1.96 -20.10
CA ARG A 251 -0.89 1.81 -20.19
C ARG A 251 -0.15 2.71 -19.20
N GLY A 252 -0.66 3.92 -18.96
CA GLY A 252 -0.03 4.92 -18.07
C GLY A 252 0.00 4.52 -16.60
N SER A 253 -0.82 3.56 -16.17
CA SER A 253 -0.83 3.06 -14.79
C SER A 253 0.18 1.92 -14.55
N PHE A 254 0.87 1.42 -15.57
CA PHE A 254 1.85 0.33 -15.38
C PHE A 254 3.02 0.76 -14.48
N LEU A 255 3.67 1.90 -14.78
CA LEU A 255 4.82 2.37 -13.99
C LEU A 255 4.45 2.66 -12.53
N PRO A 256 3.38 3.43 -12.23
CA PRO A 256 2.96 3.66 -10.84
C PRO A 256 2.67 2.37 -10.08
N LEU A 257 2.03 1.38 -10.72
CA LEU A 257 1.76 0.10 -10.08
C LEU A 257 3.04 -0.69 -9.80
N ALA A 258 3.97 -0.74 -10.75
CA ALA A 258 5.26 -1.41 -10.56
C ALA A 258 6.09 -0.76 -9.43
N GLU A 259 6.11 0.57 -9.36
CA GLU A 259 6.77 1.30 -8.26
C GLU A 259 6.12 1.02 -6.91
N ILE A 260 4.78 1.00 -6.83
CA ILE A 260 4.08 0.66 -5.57
C ILE A 260 4.39 -0.78 -5.14
N LYS A 261 4.48 -1.73 -6.08
CA LYS A 261 4.86 -3.12 -5.74
C LYS A 261 6.29 -3.22 -5.21
N ALA A 262 7.21 -2.42 -5.76
CA ALA A 262 8.57 -2.36 -5.25
C ALA A 262 8.59 -1.82 -3.80
N ILE A 263 7.83 -0.76 -3.52
CA ILE A 263 7.69 -0.20 -2.16
C ILE A 263 7.05 -1.23 -1.20
N ASP A 264 6.08 -2.01 -1.65
CA ASP A 264 5.48 -3.07 -0.83
C ASP A 264 6.47 -4.17 -0.43
N THR A 265 7.46 -4.45 -1.29
CA THR A 265 8.40 -5.57 -1.10
C THR A 265 9.66 -5.15 -0.35
N GLU A 266 10.20 -3.96 -0.65
CA GLU A 266 11.50 -3.48 -0.17
C GLU A 266 11.40 -2.12 0.56
N GLY A 267 10.19 -1.64 0.82
CA GLY A 267 9.94 -0.32 1.37
C GLY A 267 10.58 -0.10 2.74
N THR A 268 11.22 1.05 2.89
CA THR A 268 11.70 1.59 4.17
C THR A 268 10.69 2.56 4.77
N HIS A 269 10.96 3.08 5.97
CA HIS A 269 10.15 4.11 6.60
C HIS A 269 9.89 5.34 5.70
N ASP A 270 10.90 5.78 4.95
CA ASP A 270 10.82 6.96 4.05
C ASP A 270 9.99 6.69 2.78
N SER A 271 9.64 5.43 2.53
CA SER A 271 8.87 5.06 1.33
C SER A 271 7.41 5.52 1.40
N GLY A 272 6.90 5.88 2.58
CA GLY A 272 5.53 6.37 2.76
C GLY A 272 5.22 7.66 2.01
N GLU A 273 6.12 8.65 2.06
CA GLU A 273 5.93 9.92 1.35
C GLU A 273 5.91 9.72 -0.16
N ARG A 274 6.87 8.93 -0.67
CA ARG A 274 6.94 8.58 -2.09
C ARG A 274 5.70 7.83 -2.55
N LEU A 275 5.18 6.91 -1.75
CA LEU A 275 3.94 6.19 -2.07
C LEU A 275 2.75 7.14 -2.15
N ILE A 276 2.60 8.06 -1.20
CA ILE A 276 1.55 9.08 -1.23
C ILE A 276 1.67 9.95 -2.49
N GLU A 277 2.89 10.36 -2.85
CA GLU A 277 3.17 11.13 -4.07
C GLU A 277 2.75 10.36 -5.34
N ILE A 278 3.15 9.10 -5.47
CA ILE A 278 2.80 8.26 -6.63
C ILE A 278 1.27 8.16 -6.76
N VAL A 279 0.57 7.87 -5.65
CA VAL A 279 -0.88 7.67 -5.68
C VAL A 279 -1.62 8.98 -5.98
N THR A 280 -1.24 10.09 -5.36
CA THR A 280 -1.88 11.39 -5.56
C THR A 280 -1.65 11.94 -6.97
N THR A 281 -0.49 11.68 -7.58
CA THR A 281 -0.16 12.12 -8.94
C THR A 281 -0.76 11.22 -10.02
N SER A 282 -0.72 9.89 -9.81
CA SER A 282 -1.09 8.91 -10.84
C SER A 282 -2.55 8.47 -10.77
N PHE A 283 -3.14 8.49 -9.58
CA PHE A 283 -4.51 8.04 -9.29
C PHE A 283 -5.26 9.12 -8.49
N SER A 284 -5.38 10.33 -9.05
CA SER A 284 -5.78 11.53 -8.31
C SER A 284 -7.25 11.60 -7.86
N THR A 285 -8.13 10.70 -8.34
CA THR A 285 -9.56 10.72 -7.99
C THR A 285 -9.96 9.48 -7.21
N LEU A 286 -10.90 9.59 -6.26
CA LEU A 286 -11.36 8.48 -5.43
C LEU A 286 -11.74 7.20 -6.19
N ASP A 287 -12.44 7.32 -7.33
CA ASP A 287 -12.88 6.16 -8.13
C ASP A 287 -11.80 5.58 -9.06
N ASP A 288 -10.56 6.11 -9.02
CA ASP A 288 -9.42 5.57 -9.77
C ASP A 288 -8.56 4.73 -8.83
N ALA A 289 -8.30 3.47 -9.21
CA ALA A 289 -7.55 2.49 -8.43
C ALA A 289 -8.11 2.31 -6.99
N GLN A 290 -9.43 2.22 -6.86
CA GLN A 290 -10.14 2.14 -5.59
C GLN A 290 -9.63 0.99 -4.71
N HIS A 291 -9.46 -0.20 -5.28
CA HIS A 291 -9.00 -1.37 -4.51
C HIS A 291 -7.56 -1.21 -4.03
N LEU A 292 -6.69 -0.65 -4.88
CA LEU A 292 -5.31 -0.35 -4.51
C LEU A 292 -5.27 0.59 -3.31
N LYS A 293 -6.04 1.68 -3.37
CA LYS A 293 -6.07 2.69 -2.31
C LYS A 293 -6.67 2.16 -1.02
N GLN A 294 -7.70 1.32 -1.10
CA GLN A 294 -8.27 0.69 0.08
C GLN A 294 -7.25 -0.23 0.75
N ASP A 295 -6.57 -1.08 -0.02
CA ASP A 295 -5.55 -1.99 0.52
C ASP A 295 -4.35 -1.24 1.10
N LEU A 296 -3.98 -0.07 0.54
CA LEU A 296 -2.96 0.82 1.11
C LEU A 296 -3.39 1.44 2.45
N VAL A 297 -4.59 2.03 2.49
CA VAL A 297 -5.14 2.67 3.71
C VAL A 297 -5.35 1.65 4.83
N ASP A 298 -5.75 0.43 4.48
CA ASP A 298 -5.98 -0.66 5.42
C ASP A 298 -4.69 -1.41 5.82
N GLY A 299 -3.53 -1.05 5.24
CA GLY A 299 -2.26 -1.74 5.53
C GLY A 299 -2.25 -3.20 5.06
N ASN A 300 -3.08 -3.55 4.07
CA ASN A 300 -2.98 -4.81 3.33
C ASN A 300 -1.84 -4.76 2.31
N LEU A 301 -1.48 -3.56 1.86
CA LEU A 301 -0.40 -3.28 0.93
C LEU A 301 0.50 -2.19 1.50
N ALA A 302 1.81 -2.39 1.43
CA ALA A 302 2.80 -1.48 1.99
C ALA A 302 2.46 -1.05 3.44
N PRO A 303 2.32 -2.00 4.40
CA PRO A 303 1.89 -1.71 5.78
C PRO A 303 2.77 -0.67 6.47
N VAL A 304 4.05 -0.57 6.05
CA VAL A 304 4.99 0.46 6.52
C VAL A 304 4.52 1.90 6.27
N ALA A 305 3.69 2.15 5.26
CA ALA A 305 3.17 3.48 4.92
C ALA A 305 1.80 3.77 5.55
N GLN A 306 1.16 2.77 6.16
CA GLN A 306 -0.20 2.88 6.68
C GLN A 306 -0.36 4.05 7.68
N PRO A 307 0.54 4.27 8.67
CA PRO A 307 0.37 5.34 9.64
C PRO A 307 0.31 6.73 8.99
N GLN A 308 1.21 6.99 8.05
CA GLN A 308 1.27 8.26 7.32
C GLN A 308 0.04 8.46 6.43
N LEU A 309 -0.45 7.39 5.79
CA LEU A 309 -1.69 7.42 5.02
C LEU A 309 -2.90 7.75 5.89
N LEU A 310 -3.02 7.11 7.06
CA LEU A 310 -4.11 7.40 7.99
C LEU A 310 -4.04 8.83 8.53
N GLN A 311 -2.84 9.34 8.82
CA GLN A 311 -2.66 10.73 9.22
C GLN A 311 -3.19 11.69 8.15
N LEU A 312 -2.88 11.43 6.87
CA LEU A 312 -3.36 12.23 5.75
C LEU A 312 -4.88 12.14 5.57
N VAL A 313 -5.47 10.96 5.72
CA VAL A 313 -6.92 10.72 5.54
C VAL A 313 -7.73 11.33 6.69
N LEU A 314 -7.29 11.10 7.93
CA LEU A 314 -8.01 11.52 9.14
C LEU A 314 -7.93 13.03 9.35
N SER A 315 -6.80 13.67 9.02
CA SER A 315 -6.65 15.13 9.01
C SER A 315 -7.48 15.84 7.92
N GLY A 316 -8.08 15.08 6.99
CA GLY A 316 -8.94 15.61 5.93
C GLY A 316 -8.23 15.93 4.62
N ALA A 317 -6.91 16.12 4.63
CA ALA A 317 -6.14 16.49 3.45
C ALA A 317 -6.18 15.43 2.33
N GLY A 318 -6.29 14.15 2.68
CA GLY A 318 -6.30 13.03 1.73
C GLY A 318 -7.68 12.60 1.23
N ARG A 319 -8.78 13.13 1.77
CA ARG A 319 -10.14 12.56 1.57
C ARG A 319 -10.67 12.62 0.14
N ALA A 320 -10.11 13.50 -0.70
CA ALA A 320 -10.48 13.57 -2.12
C ALA A 320 -9.87 12.43 -2.96
N VAL A 321 -8.76 11.84 -2.48
CA VAL A 321 -7.96 10.85 -3.21
C VAL A 321 -8.12 9.46 -2.62
N PHE A 322 -8.07 9.36 -1.29
CA PHE A 322 -8.03 8.11 -0.54
C PHE A 322 -9.36 7.80 0.14
N PRO A 323 -9.76 6.53 0.22
CA PRO A 323 -10.93 6.11 0.97
C PRO A 323 -10.67 6.18 2.49
N MET A 324 -11.75 6.09 3.27
CA MET A 324 -11.65 5.91 4.72
C MET A 324 -11.18 4.49 5.06
N PRO A 325 -10.45 4.29 6.16
CA PRO A 325 -10.03 2.96 6.59
C PRO A 325 -11.22 2.08 7.02
N THR A 326 -11.08 0.77 6.81
CA THR A 326 -12.01 -0.21 7.35
C THR A 326 -11.64 -0.56 8.80
N CYS A 327 -12.58 -1.11 9.56
CA CYS A 327 -12.30 -1.61 10.92
C CYS A 327 -11.18 -2.66 10.93
N SER A 328 -11.11 -3.52 9.91
CA SER A 328 -10.04 -4.52 9.77
C SER A 328 -8.70 -3.88 9.45
N GLY A 329 -8.68 -2.76 8.71
CA GLY A 329 -7.46 -2.01 8.46
C GLY A 329 -6.93 -1.35 9.73
N ILE A 330 -7.83 -0.74 10.51
CA ILE A 330 -7.49 -0.11 11.79
C ILE A 330 -6.86 -1.12 12.74
N SER A 331 -7.43 -2.33 12.88
CA SER A 331 -6.91 -3.35 13.81
C SER A 331 -5.44 -3.74 13.57
N LYS A 332 -4.91 -3.56 12.36
CA LYS A 332 -3.52 -3.89 12.02
C LYS A 332 -2.50 -2.89 12.55
N LEU A 333 -2.92 -1.69 12.94
CA LEU A 333 -2.01 -0.70 13.50
C LEU A 333 -1.32 -1.18 14.78
N ILE A 334 -1.95 -2.13 15.49
CA ILE A 334 -1.38 -2.69 16.71
C ILE A 334 -0.08 -3.46 16.45
N ASP A 335 0.06 -4.05 15.26
CA ASP A 335 1.24 -4.82 14.86
C ASP A 335 2.47 -3.92 14.63
N LEU A 336 2.27 -2.59 14.55
CA LEU A 336 3.33 -1.60 14.36
C LEU A 336 3.92 -1.06 15.68
N TRP A 337 3.37 -1.48 16.83
CA TRP A 337 3.93 -1.14 18.15
C TRP A 337 5.07 -2.11 18.53
N PRO A 338 6.17 -1.63 19.15
CA PRO A 338 6.51 -0.25 19.50
C PRO A 338 7.35 0.50 18.46
N GLU A 339 7.64 -0.15 17.34
CA GLU A 339 8.59 0.32 16.32
C GLU A 339 8.18 1.68 15.72
N ARG A 340 6.88 1.92 15.54
CA ARG A 340 6.31 3.12 14.88
C ARG A 340 5.62 4.08 15.86
N ARG A 341 6.08 4.10 17.12
CA ARG A 341 5.44 4.85 18.22
C ARG A 341 5.24 6.35 17.97
N LYS A 342 6.11 7.01 17.18
CA LYS A 342 5.98 8.45 16.88
C LYS A 342 4.79 8.74 15.98
N GLU A 343 4.59 7.93 14.94
CA GLU A 343 3.46 8.04 14.05
C GLU A 343 2.17 7.62 14.74
N MET A 344 2.23 6.61 15.61
CA MET A 344 1.09 6.24 16.45
C MET A 344 0.67 7.39 17.37
N LEU A 345 1.62 8.07 18.01
CA LEU A 345 1.33 9.28 18.79
C LEU A 345 0.66 10.34 17.93
N SER A 346 1.18 10.61 16.72
CA SER A 346 0.56 11.58 15.82
C SER A 346 -0.88 11.21 15.44
N LEU A 347 -1.18 9.93 15.23
CA LEU A 347 -2.55 9.47 14.97
C LEU A 347 -3.46 9.67 16.17
N ILE A 348 -2.97 9.38 17.37
CA ILE A 348 -3.71 9.62 18.62
C ILE A 348 -4.03 11.11 18.77
N GLU A 349 -3.05 11.99 18.55
CA GLU A 349 -3.27 13.45 18.65
C GLU A 349 -4.30 13.95 17.63
N ILE A 350 -4.37 13.36 16.43
CA ILE A 350 -5.38 13.72 15.42
C ILE A 350 -6.77 13.21 15.81
N THR A 351 -6.84 12.10 16.55
CA THR A 351 -8.09 11.40 16.87
C THR A 351 -8.62 11.66 18.29
N VAL A 352 -7.89 12.42 19.11
CA VAL A 352 -8.23 12.74 20.50
C VAL A 352 -9.57 13.42 20.68
N ASP A 353 -10.01 14.23 19.71
CA ASP A 353 -11.30 14.92 19.73
C ASP A 353 -12.26 14.39 18.65
N ALA A 354 -11.94 13.23 18.06
CA ALA A 354 -12.76 12.65 16.99
C ALA A 354 -14.14 12.22 17.52
N VAL A 355 -15.18 12.72 16.85
CA VAL A 355 -16.58 12.36 17.11
C VAL A 355 -17.05 11.25 16.18
N ASP A 356 -16.38 11.07 15.04
CA ASP A 356 -16.74 10.04 14.08
C ASP A 356 -16.30 8.64 14.57
N PRO A 357 -17.04 7.57 14.21
CA PRO A 357 -16.74 6.22 14.70
C PRO A 357 -15.35 5.71 14.32
N ILE A 358 -14.79 6.18 13.19
CA ILE A 358 -13.49 5.74 12.70
C ILE A 358 -12.38 6.35 13.54
N GLY A 359 -12.40 7.67 13.76
CA GLY A 359 -11.43 8.33 14.62
C GLY A 359 -11.48 7.80 16.06
N GLN A 360 -12.67 7.54 16.59
CA GLN A 360 -12.82 6.88 17.90
C GLN A 360 -12.20 5.48 17.92
N SER A 361 -12.44 4.67 16.89
CA SER A 361 -11.87 3.32 16.80
C SER A 361 -10.34 3.32 16.74
N VAL A 362 -9.74 4.29 16.02
CA VAL A 362 -8.28 4.45 15.96
C VAL A 362 -7.73 4.85 17.33
N PHE A 363 -8.33 5.84 17.98
CA PHE A 363 -7.93 6.29 19.32
C PHE A 363 -8.00 5.13 20.33
N ASP A 364 -9.13 4.44 20.38
CA ASP A 364 -9.37 3.35 21.31
C ASP A 364 -8.42 2.17 21.09
N LEU A 365 -8.11 1.83 19.83
CA LEU A 365 -7.17 0.76 19.53
C LEU A 365 -5.76 1.11 20.02
N LEU A 366 -5.26 2.31 19.69
CA LEU A 366 -3.89 2.70 19.99
C LEU A 366 -3.65 2.98 21.47
N THR A 367 -4.73 3.22 22.24
CA THR A 367 -4.69 3.43 23.70
C THR A 367 -4.96 2.15 24.51
N ARG A 368 -5.13 0.99 23.86
CA ARG A 368 -5.24 -0.34 24.50
C ARG A 368 -3.94 -1.15 24.46
N GLY A 369 -2.81 -0.51 24.16
CA GLY A 369 -1.50 -1.15 24.08
C GLY A 369 -0.97 -1.67 25.44
N THR A 370 0.25 -2.19 25.43
CA THR A 370 0.91 -2.65 26.67
C THR A 370 1.16 -1.48 27.62
N GLN A 371 1.35 -1.78 28.91
CA GLN A 371 1.65 -0.75 29.92
C GLN A 371 2.90 0.07 29.56
N GLU A 372 3.91 -0.55 28.95
CA GLU A 372 5.13 0.14 28.50
C GLU A 372 4.83 1.15 27.37
N SER A 373 4.07 0.73 26.35
CA SER A 373 3.65 1.60 25.25
C SER A 373 2.84 2.80 25.74
N LEU A 374 1.88 2.55 26.64
CA LEU A 374 1.07 3.60 27.25
C LEU A 374 1.89 4.55 28.12
N THR A 375 2.84 4.02 28.88
CA THR A 375 3.73 4.84 29.69
C THR A 375 4.54 5.79 28.82
N TRP A 376 5.18 5.27 27.75
CA TRP A 376 5.89 6.11 26.80
C TRP A 376 4.97 7.15 26.15
N LEU A 377 3.79 6.74 25.70
CA LEU A 377 2.80 7.61 25.07
C LEU A 377 2.45 8.79 25.99
N LEU A 378 2.13 8.52 27.26
CA LEU A 378 1.70 9.55 28.21
C LEU A 378 2.79 10.56 28.54
N THR A 379 4.07 10.14 28.52
CA THR A 379 5.18 11.09 28.70
C THR A 379 5.31 12.07 27.54
N GLN A 380 4.96 11.66 26.31
CA GLN A 380 5.15 12.46 25.10
C GLN A 380 3.88 13.18 24.62
N ALA A 381 2.70 12.70 25.04
CA ALA A 381 1.43 13.17 24.55
C ALA A 381 1.07 14.59 25.00
N SER A 382 0.16 15.22 24.24
CA SER A 382 -0.43 16.49 24.61
C SER A 382 -1.27 16.39 25.89
N SER A 383 -1.53 17.55 26.49
CA SER A 383 -2.42 17.66 27.65
C SER A 383 -3.80 17.05 27.38
N GLN A 384 -4.40 17.33 26.22
CA GLN A 384 -5.73 16.84 25.86
C GLN A 384 -5.74 15.31 25.76
N THR A 385 -4.75 14.74 25.09
CA THR A 385 -4.60 13.29 24.94
C THR A 385 -4.43 12.62 26.29
N ARG A 386 -3.56 13.14 27.16
CA ARG A 386 -3.42 12.63 28.53
C ARG A 386 -4.77 12.67 29.26
N LYS A 387 -5.46 13.81 29.28
CA LYS A 387 -6.76 13.94 29.95
C LYS A 387 -7.78 12.91 29.48
N ARG A 388 -7.88 12.69 28.17
CA ARG A 388 -8.83 11.72 27.61
C ARG A 388 -8.51 10.30 28.08
N ILE A 389 -7.26 9.86 27.92
CA ILE A 389 -6.84 8.51 28.35
C ILE A 389 -7.04 8.34 29.87
N MET A 390 -6.71 9.34 30.66
CA MET A 390 -6.81 9.25 32.13
C MET A 390 -8.26 9.23 32.65
N ARG A 391 -9.22 9.82 31.92
CA ARG A 391 -10.64 9.70 32.29
C ARG A 391 -11.16 8.28 32.13
N GLU A 392 -10.65 7.55 31.13
CA GLU A 392 -11.04 6.17 30.86
C GLU A 392 -10.26 5.16 31.73
N ASN A 393 -9.00 5.47 32.05
CA ASN A 393 -8.14 4.61 32.86
C ASN A 393 -7.32 5.40 33.90
N PRO A 394 -7.94 5.87 34.99
CA PRO A 394 -7.27 6.67 36.01
C PRO A 394 -6.17 5.90 36.78
N GLY A 395 -6.20 4.56 36.74
CA GLY A 395 -5.18 3.71 37.36
C GLY A 395 -3.76 3.95 36.83
N LEU A 396 -3.63 4.43 35.58
CA LEU A 396 -2.33 4.69 34.97
C LEU A 396 -1.55 5.84 35.65
N LEU A 397 -2.23 6.74 36.36
CA LEU A 397 -1.61 7.86 37.09
C LEU A 397 -0.82 7.43 38.33
N LEU A 398 -1.00 6.18 38.77
CA LEU A 398 -0.30 5.64 39.93
C LEU A 398 1.10 5.10 39.60
N ALA A 399 1.44 4.99 38.31
CA ALA A 399 2.74 4.51 37.87
C ALA A 399 3.81 5.60 37.93
N ASP A 400 5.08 5.19 38.05
CA ASP A 400 6.19 6.10 38.37
C ASP A 400 6.43 7.19 37.32
N TRP A 401 6.06 6.98 36.06
CA TRP A 401 6.17 7.98 34.99
C TRP A 401 5.45 9.29 35.31
N PHE A 402 4.38 9.25 36.12
CA PHE A 402 3.65 10.44 36.52
C PHE A 402 4.53 11.40 37.34
N LEU A 403 5.51 10.85 38.06
CA LEU A 403 6.48 11.60 38.85
C LEU A 403 7.62 12.17 38.00
N ASP A 404 7.72 11.81 36.72
CA ASP A 404 8.69 12.38 35.79
C ASP A 404 8.12 13.63 35.07
N LEU A 405 6.80 13.87 35.16
CA LEU A 405 6.15 15.03 34.55
C LEU A 405 6.49 16.35 35.25
N GLU A 406 6.56 17.45 34.52
CA GLU A 406 6.68 18.78 35.13
C GLU A 406 5.43 19.15 35.95
N SER A 407 5.59 20.02 36.96
CA SER A 407 4.50 20.42 37.87
C SER A 407 3.23 20.89 37.16
N PRO A 408 3.26 21.70 36.08
CA PRO A 408 2.05 22.12 35.38
C PRO A 408 1.21 20.95 34.85
N ALA A 409 1.87 19.90 34.33
CA ALA A 409 1.18 18.71 33.83
C ALA A 409 0.60 17.87 34.97
N VAL A 410 1.34 17.73 36.09
CA VAL A 410 0.85 17.04 37.29
C VAL A 410 -0.38 17.75 37.84
N ILE A 411 -0.32 19.08 38.00
CA ILE A 411 -1.43 19.93 38.49
C ILE A 411 -2.70 19.70 37.67
N GLU A 412 -2.56 19.61 36.35
CA GLU A 412 -3.68 19.46 35.44
C GLU A 412 -4.35 18.07 35.49
N LEU A 413 -3.58 17.03 35.82
CA LEU A 413 -4.04 15.64 35.81
C LEU A 413 -4.47 15.15 37.19
N LEU A 414 -3.93 15.73 38.27
CA LEU A 414 -4.22 15.33 39.65
C LEU A 414 -5.74 15.31 39.96
N PRO A 415 -6.57 16.27 39.50
CA PRO A 415 -8.02 16.25 39.74
C PRO A 415 -8.77 15.10 39.05
N LEU A 416 -8.15 14.42 38.09
CA LEU A 416 -8.76 13.28 37.39
C LEU A 416 -8.64 11.97 38.18
N ILE A 417 -7.80 11.92 39.22
CA ILE A 417 -7.60 10.74 40.06
C ILE A 417 -8.79 10.61 41.02
N PRO A 418 -9.52 9.48 41.03
CA PRO A 418 -10.55 9.23 42.03
C PRO A 418 -9.94 9.05 43.42
N GLU A 419 -10.49 9.72 44.44
CA GLU A 419 -9.99 9.65 45.83
C GLU A 419 -9.94 8.23 46.41
N LYS A 420 -10.88 7.37 46.00
CA LYS A 420 -10.99 5.99 46.49
C LYS A 420 -10.14 4.98 45.70
N LEU A 421 -9.35 5.45 44.73
CA LEU A 421 -8.51 4.56 43.93
C LEU A 421 -7.38 3.99 44.82
N PRO A 422 -7.19 2.66 44.89
CA PRO A 422 -6.13 2.07 45.71
C PRO A 422 -4.74 2.54 45.26
N GLY A 423 -3.88 2.96 46.20
CA GLY A 423 -2.50 3.40 45.92
C GLY A 423 -2.31 4.90 45.71
N VAL A 424 -3.39 5.70 45.75
CA VAL A 424 -3.31 7.17 45.70
C VAL A 424 -2.48 7.73 46.85
N ASP A 425 -2.61 7.16 48.04
CA ASP A 425 -1.82 7.50 49.22
C ASP A 425 -0.31 7.39 48.98
N ALA A 426 0.13 6.31 48.34
CA ALA A 426 1.54 6.10 47.98
C ALA A 426 2.02 7.11 46.93
N LEU A 427 1.17 7.47 45.95
CA LEU A 427 1.49 8.51 44.98
C LEU A 427 1.63 9.89 45.64
N LEU A 428 0.66 10.27 46.47
CA LEU A 428 0.65 11.56 47.16
C LEU A 428 1.86 11.71 48.10
N ALA A 429 2.27 10.63 48.77
CA ALA A 429 3.50 10.61 49.57
C ALA A 429 4.75 10.96 48.74
N LYS A 430 4.87 10.44 47.51
CA LYS A 430 5.99 10.73 46.61
C LYS A 430 5.97 12.19 46.11
N LEU A 431 4.80 12.82 45.99
CA LEU A 431 4.66 14.23 45.59
C LEU A 431 5.16 15.22 46.66
N LEU A 432 5.22 14.83 47.94
CA LEU A 432 5.66 15.69 49.05
C LEU A 432 7.09 16.23 48.90
N MET A 433 7.91 15.60 48.05
CA MET A 433 9.26 16.07 47.76
C MET A 433 9.28 17.26 46.79
N ARG A 434 8.19 17.55 46.07
CA ARG A 434 8.12 18.64 45.10
C ARG A 434 7.84 19.97 45.78
N ASN A 435 8.61 21.00 45.46
CA ASN A 435 8.48 22.33 46.04
C ASN A 435 7.71 23.29 45.12
N ASP A 436 6.44 22.96 44.83
CA ASP A 436 5.55 23.78 43.99
C ASP A 436 4.27 24.16 44.74
N ARG A 437 4.03 25.46 44.88
CA ARG A 437 2.90 26.00 45.64
C ARG A 437 1.56 25.70 44.99
N THR A 438 1.45 25.83 43.67
CA THR A 438 0.19 25.60 42.93
C THR A 438 -0.17 24.12 42.97
N LEU A 439 0.83 23.24 42.88
CA LEU A 439 0.64 21.81 43.08
C LEU A 439 0.11 21.49 44.48
N ALA A 440 0.70 22.09 45.52
CA ALA A 440 0.20 21.92 46.88
C ALA A 440 -1.23 22.44 47.04
N GLU A 441 -1.58 23.56 46.39
CA GLU A 441 -2.93 24.11 46.40
C GLU A 441 -3.95 23.13 45.79
N VAL A 442 -3.72 22.66 44.56
CA VAL A 442 -4.64 21.73 43.87
C VAL A 442 -4.71 20.36 44.56
N ALA A 443 -3.59 19.86 45.08
CA ALA A 443 -3.57 18.59 45.81
C ALA A 443 -4.40 18.65 47.10
N PHE A 444 -4.35 19.76 47.84
CA PHE A 444 -5.18 19.93 49.04
C PHE A 444 -6.65 20.20 48.72
N GLU A 445 -6.95 20.86 47.59
CA GLU A 445 -8.34 21.04 47.14
C GLU A 445 -9.01 19.70 46.80
N HIS A 446 -8.27 18.79 46.15
CA HIS A 446 -8.83 17.53 45.68
C HIS A 446 -8.65 16.37 46.68
N PHE A 447 -7.62 16.38 47.52
CA PHE A 447 -7.29 15.32 48.48
C PHE A 447 -6.96 15.85 49.89
N PRO A 448 -7.81 16.66 50.54
CA PRO A 448 -7.48 17.34 51.79
C PRO A 448 -7.08 16.37 52.92
N ILE A 449 -7.86 15.31 53.12
CA ILE A 449 -7.65 14.33 54.21
C ILE A 449 -6.40 13.48 53.95
N LEU A 450 -6.25 12.95 52.72
CA LEU A 450 -5.11 12.11 52.36
C LEU A 450 -3.80 12.89 52.39
N MET A 451 -3.78 14.12 51.88
CA MET A 451 -2.59 14.98 51.92
C MET A 451 -2.17 15.30 53.36
N ALA A 452 -3.11 15.70 54.21
CA ALA A 452 -2.83 15.95 55.63
C ALA A 452 -2.30 14.69 56.32
N GLY A 453 -2.91 13.53 56.07
CA GLY A 453 -2.46 12.23 56.57
C GLY A 453 -1.03 11.89 56.13
N GLN A 454 -0.69 12.06 54.84
CA GLN A 454 0.66 11.77 54.33
C GLN A 454 1.73 12.69 54.92
N ILE A 455 1.42 13.97 55.12
CA ILE A 455 2.35 14.91 55.78
C ILE A 455 2.60 14.50 57.24
N VAL A 456 1.55 14.12 57.98
CA VAL A 456 1.67 13.62 59.36
C VAL A 456 2.48 12.33 59.43
N LEU A 457 2.26 11.40 58.50
CA LEU A 457 3.05 10.17 58.37
C LEU A 457 4.53 10.48 58.14
N ALA A 458 4.84 11.36 57.19
CA ALA A 458 6.21 11.79 56.89
C ALA A 458 6.89 12.48 58.09
N ALA A 459 6.15 13.26 58.88
CA ALA A 459 6.66 13.89 60.10
C ALA A 459 7.18 12.89 61.16
N GLY A 460 6.64 11.68 61.16
CA GLY A 460 7.01 10.62 62.10
C GLY A 460 8.20 9.77 61.67
N GLY A 461 8.63 9.88 60.41
CA GLY A 461 9.71 9.09 59.81
C GLY A 461 10.98 9.91 59.59
N ALA A 462 12.15 9.34 59.90
CA ALA A 462 13.43 10.04 59.76
C ALA A 462 13.94 10.19 58.31
N SER A 463 13.24 9.62 57.31
CA SER A 463 13.74 9.45 55.94
C SER A 463 12.90 10.09 54.84
N THR A 464 11.77 10.72 55.15
CA THR A 464 10.88 11.34 54.13
C THR A 464 10.98 12.86 54.20
N HIS A 465 11.61 13.47 53.18
CA HIS A 465 11.73 14.92 53.08
C HIS A 465 10.42 15.51 52.54
N VAL A 466 9.82 16.43 53.30
CA VAL A 466 8.61 17.17 52.91
C VAL A 466 9.00 18.61 52.61
N ALA A 467 8.72 19.08 51.40
CA ALA A 467 9.01 20.45 51.01
C ALA A 467 8.16 21.47 51.79
N ASP A 468 8.69 22.66 52.05
CA ASP A 468 8.08 23.68 52.91
C ASP A 468 6.68 24.11 52.46
N VAL A 469 6.41 24.10 51.15
CA VAL A 469 5.10 24.46 50.58
C VAL A 469 3.96 23.58 51.13
N TRP A 470 4.22 22.30 51.38
CA TRP A 470 3.22 21.37 51.91
C TRP A 470 2.90 21.68 53.38
N TRP A 471 3.92 21.99 54.18
CA TRP A 471 3.75 22.45 55.56
C TRP A 471 2.99 23.78 55.65
N GLN A 472 3.31 24.73 54.77
CA GLN A 472 2.61 26.00 54.69
C GLN A 472 1.14 25.81 54.34
N LYS A 473 0.83 24.94 53.36
CA LYS A 473 -0.56 24.67 52.97
C LYS A 473 -1.34 23.94 54.06
N LEU A 474 -0.70 23.02 54.78
CA LEU A 474 -1.29 22.34 55.93
C LEU A 474 -1.63 23.32 57.07
N ARG A 475 -0.75 24.29 57.38
CA ARG A 475 -1.00 25.37 58.36
C ARG A 475 -2.20 26.25 58.00
N GLN A 476 -2.42 26.46 56.70
CA GLN A 476 -3.57 27.23 56.21
C GLN A 476 -4.90 26.47 56.31
N ASN A 477 -4.88 25.16 56.56
CA ASN A 477 -6.06 24.29 56.64
C ASN A 477 -6.17 23.58 58.01
N PRO A 478 -6.19 24.29 59.15
CA PRO A 478 -6.15 23.70 60.48
C PRO A 478 -7.37 22.83 60.79
N ALA A 479 -8.53 23.11 60.18
CA ALA A 479 -9.75 22.32 60.36
C ALA A 479 -9.63 20.89 59.81
N VAL A 480 -8.80 20.67 58.78
CA VAL A 480 -8.59 19.34 58.19
C VAL A 480 -7.75 18.46 59.12
N LEU A 481 -6.73 19.03 59.77
CA LEU A 481 -5.86 18.32 60.72
C LEU A 481 -6.60 17.73 61.92
N LEU A 482 -7.69 18.37 62.34
CA LEU A 482 -8.48 17.97 63.51
C LEU A 482 -9.57 16.95 63.17
N GLN A 483 -9.70 16.56 61.90
CA GLN A 483 -10.67 15.53 61.50
C GLN A 483 -10.23 14.15 62.03
N PRO A 484 -11.14 13.32 62.54
CA PRO A 484 -10.84 11.96 63.01
C PRO A 484 -10.07 11.10 61.98
N GLU A 485 -10.37 11.30 60.70
CA GLU A 485 -9.77 10.61 59.56
C GLU A 485 -8.30 10.98 59.32
N VAL A 486 -7.86 12.16 59.78
CA VAL A 486 -6.45 12.57 59.75
C VAL A 486 -5.76 12.14 61.06
N LEU A 487 -6.43 12.30 62.20
CA LEU A 487 -5.89 11.93 63.52
C LEU A 487 -5.54 10.44 63.62
N ARG A 488 -6.23 9.55 62.89
CA ARG A 488 -5.90 8.12 62.82
C ARG A 488 -4.47 7.83 62.30
N PHE A 489 -3.84 8.76 61.59
CA PHE A 489 -2.47 8.61 61.08
C PHE A 489 -1.40 8.91 62.15
N VAL A 490 -1.79 9.48 63.29
CA VAL A 490 -0.90 9.73 64.43
C VAL A 490 -0.68 8.43 65.18
N SER A 491 0.54 7.90 65.07
CA SER A 491 0.96 6.67 65.75
C SER A 491 2.09 6.89 66.77
N ARG A 492 2.71 8.08 66.75
CA ARG A 492 3.85 8.44 67.60
C ARG A 492 3.61 9.78 68.27
N MET A 493 4.13 9.93 69.49
CA MET A 493 4.14 11.21 70.23
C MET A 493 4.75 12.35 69.39
N SER A 494 5.84 12.09 68.65
CA SER A 494 6.49 13.11 67.82
C SER A 494 5.57 13.71 66.74
N GLN A 495 4.68 12.90 66.15
CA GLN A 495 3.69 13.37 65.17
C GLN A 495 2.65 14.28 65.83
N LEU A 496 2.22 13.93 67.05
CA LEU A 496 1.29 14.73 67.84
C LEU A 496 1.91 16.07 68.25
N TYR A 497 3.18 16.10 68.66
CA TYR A 497 3.94 17.34 68.92
C TYR A 497 4.04 18.21 67.67
N ALA A 498 4.38 17.63 66.51
CA ALA A 498 4.47 18.36 65.25
C ALA A 498 3.11 18.99 64.84
N MET A 499 2.01 18.24 65.00
CA MET A 499 0.66 18.77 64.75
C MET A 499 0.30 19.91 65.70
N ALA A 500 0.60 19.77 67.00
CA ALA A 500 0.34 20.81 68.00
C ALA A 500 1.17 22.08 67.74
N GLU A 501 2.41 21.92 67.27
CA GLU A 501 3.28 23.04 66.90
C GLU A 501 2.75 23.79 65.66
N ILE A 502 2.23 23.06 64.67
CA ILE A 502 1.62 23.60 63.44
C ILE A 502 0.33 24.36 63.72
N LEU A 503 -0.52 23.81 64.59
CA LEU A 503 -1.81 24.39 64.95
C LEU A 503 -1.71 25.45 66.05
N GLY A 504 -0.58 25.51 66.75
CA GLY A 504 -0.38 26.29 67.96
C GLY A 504 -1.04 25.64 69.18
N TRP A 505 -0.23 25.30 70.19
CA TRP A 505 -0.60 24.59 71.42
C TRP A 505 -1.85 25.09 72.15
N LEU A 506 -2.16 26.38 72.05
CA LEU A 506 -3.21 27.06 72.80
C LEU A 506 -4.27 27.69 71.91
N THR A 507 -4.37 27.29 70.64
CA THR A 507 -5.45 27.79 69.79
C THR A 507 -6.79 27.16 70.22
N PRO A 508 -7.91 27.91 70.18
CA PRO A 508 -9.22 27.40 70.60
C PRO A 508 -9.62 26.09 69.91
N SER A 509 -9.22 25.92 68.66
CA SER A 509 -9.42 24.72 67.86
C SER A 509 -8.68 23.49 68.39
N VAL A 510 -7.44 23.64 68.87
CA VAL A 510 -6.65 22.53 69.45
C VAL A 510 -7.20 22.15 70.82
N VAL A 511 -7.53 23.14 71.64
CA VAL A 511 -8.13 22.93 72.97
C VAL A 511 -9.48 22.21 72.86
N ALA A 512 -10.30 22.57 71.87
CA ALA A 512 -11.60 21.93 71.62
C ALA A 512 -11.50 20.49 71.08
N ALA A 513 -10.41 20.15 70.39
CA ALA A 513 -10.18 18.79 69.85
C ALA A 513 -9.52 17.83 70.85
N GLY A 514 -8.90 18.36 71.91
CA GLY A 514 -8.37 17.56 73.02
C GLY A 514 -9.50 16.92 73.85
N PRO A 515 -9.20 15.85 74.62
CA PRO A 515 -10.17 15.29 75.55
C PRO A 515 -10.62 16.40 76.51
N ALA A 516 -11.94 16.55 76.67
CA ALA A 516 -12.50 17.45 77.68
C ALA A 516 -11.95 17.01 79.04
N LEU A 517 -11.15 17.89 79.66
CA LEU A 517 -10.62 17.68 81.01
C LEU A 517 -11.74 17.67 82.05
#